data_AF-A0A967D7V6-F1
#
_entry.id   AF-A0A967D7V6-F1
#
_cell.length_a   1.000
_cell.length_b   1.000
_cell.length_c   1.000
_cell.angle_alpha   90.00
_cell.angle_beta   90.00
_cell.angle_gamma   90.00
#
_symmetry.space_group_name_H-M   'P 1'
#
loop_
_entity.id
_entity.type
_entity.pdbx_description
1 polymer ?
#
loop_
_entity_poly.entity_id
_entity_poly.type
_entity_poly.pdbx_seq_one_letter_code
_entity_poly.pdbx_strand_id
1 'polypeptide(L)'
;MVKLTAAATASIPRIVIFALTIVYGLAGLFGRDPWKNEDSIGFGVMWHLHTGSWQDWLIPSLSGREQSMGAPLPYWLGASFMDLFGSWIGDTNAARLYSALCFFGAAIAIWYACYLLGRRKEVQPMSFALGGQPNTRDYGMTLADGALLIFLACVG
;
A
#
# COMPACT_ATOMS: atom_id res chain seq x y z
N MET A 1 -4.87 27.38 16.65
CA MET A 1 -3.54 27.39 15.99
C MET A 1 -2.55 26.64 16.87
N VAL A 2 -1.87 25.64 16.32
CA VAL A 2 -0.99 24.73 17.08
C VAL A 2 0.39 25.38 17.28
N LYS A 3 0.92 25.33 18.50
CA LYS A 3 2.29 25.75 18.83
C LYS A 3 3.16 24.49 18.95
N LEU A 4 4.13 24.31 18.07
CA LEU A 4 5.08 23.19 18.11
C LEU A 4 6.51 23.72 18.29
N THR A 5 7.20 23.24 19.31
CA THR A 5 8.62 23.55 19.54
C THR A 5 9.50 22.60 18.73
N ALA A 6 10.66 23.07 18.25
CA ALA A 6 11.61 22.23 17.49
C ALA A 6 12.02 20.93 18.20
N ALA A 7 12.05 20.93 19.54
CA ALA A 7 12.36 19.74 20.35
C ALA A 7 11.23 18.68 20.35
N ALA A 8 9.97 19.10 20.17
CA ALA A 8 8.84 18.17 19.98
C ALA A 8 8.84 17.52 18.58
N THR A 9 9.74 17.99 17.69
CA THR A 9 10.03 17.41 16.37
C THR A 9 11.32 16.56 16.42
N ALA A 10 11.67 15.99 17.57
CA ALA A 10 12.71 14.97 17.65
C ALA A 10 12.24 13.74 16.86
N SER A 11 12.77 13.63 15.65
CA SER A 11 12.37 12.66 14.63
C SER A 11 12.59 11.22 15.13
N ILE A 12 11.54 10.41 15.14
CA ILE A 12 11.70 8.95 15.03
C ILE A 12 12.61 8.71 13.82
N PRO A 13 13.64 7.84 13.91
CA PRO A 13 14.49 7.57 12.76
C PRO A 13 13.62 6.97 11.66
N ARG A 14 13.48 7.66 10.52
CA ARG A 14 12.54 7.26 9.46
C ARG A 14 12.82 5.88 8.87
N ILE A 15 14.07 5.44 8.99
CA ILE A 15 14.47 4.07 8.68
C ILE A 15 13.59 3.07 9.45
N VAL A 16 13.26 3.35 10.72
CA VAL A 16 12.39 2.50 11.53
C VAL A 16 10.96 2.49 10.98
N ILE A 17 10.43 3.64 10.58
CA ILE A 17 9.07 3.73 10.01
C ILE A 17 9.01 2.95 8.69
N PHE A 18 9.96 3.17 7.78
CA PHE A 18 10.00 2.43 6.51
C PHE A 18 10.25 0.93 6.72
N ALA A 19 11.15 0.55 7.61
CA ALA A 19 11.36 -0.85 7.95
C ALA A 19 10.09 -1.49 8.51
N LEU A 20 9.39 -0.79 9.41
CA LEU A 20 8.12 -1.25 9.96
C LEU A 20 7.05 -1.38 8.87
N THR A 21 6.91 -0.43 7.96
CA THR A 21 5.98 -0.53 6.82
C THR A 21 6.32 -1.71 5.90
N ILE A 22 7.60 -1.93 5.60
CA ILE A 22 8.05 -3.05 4.76
C ILE A 22 7.77 -4.39 5.44
N VAL A 23 8.18 -4.53 6.70
CA VAL A 23 7.94 -5.76 7.48
C VAL A 23 6.44 -6.00 7.59
N TYR A 24 5.65 -4.98 7.91
CA TYR A 24 4.19 -5.09 8.02
C TYR A 24 3.54 -5.52 6.70
N GLY A 25 3.92 -4.92 5.57
CA GLY A 25 3.31 -5.21 4.27
C GLY A 25 3.71 -6.58 3.68
N LEU A 26 4.87 -7.12 4.06
CA LEU A 26 5.36 -8.41 3.56
C LEU A 26 5.13 -9.57 4.54
N ALA A 27 5.02 -9.28 5.84
CA ALA A 27 4.79 -10.31 6.84
C ALA A 27 3.47 -11.03 6.59
N GLY A 28 3.54 -12.35 6.46
CA GLY A 28 2.38 -13.20 6.25
C GLY A 28 1.87 -13.28 4.80
N LEU A 29 2.50 -12.59 3.84
CA LEU A 29 2.14 -12.68 2.43
C LEU A 29 2.52 -14.04 1.82
N PHE A 30 3.70 -14.54 2.20
CA PHE A 30 4.33 -15.72 1.62
C PHE A 30 4.15 -16.98 2.48
N GLY A 31 4.25 -18.15 1.85
CA GLY A 31 4.38 -19.43 2.55
C GLY A 31 3.08 -19.95 3.18
N ARG A 32 1.93 -19.54 2.64
CA ARG A 32 0.61 -20.04 3.05
C ARG A 32 -0.23 -20.30 1.82
N ASP A 33 -0.94 -21.42 1.75
CA ASP A 33 -1.88 -21.68 0.66
C ASP A 33 -3.16 -20.86 0.84
N PRO A 34 -3.98 -20.66 -0.23
CA PRO A 34 -5.27 -20.02 -0.11
C PRO A 34 -6.19 -20.88 0.76
N TRP A 35 -6.51 -20.39 1.96
CA TRP A 35 -7.35 -21.14 2.91
C TRP A 35 -8.73 -20.53 3.10
N LYS A 36 -8.90 -19.24 2.79
CA LYS A 36 -10.22 -18.58 2.81
C LYS A 36 -10.91 -18.84 1.47
N ASN A 37 -12.23 -19.04 1.50
CA ASN A 37 -13.03 -19.20 0.27
C ASN A 37 -12.79 -18.04 -0.69
N GLU A 38 -12.83 -16.80 -0.20
CA GLU A 38 -12.56 -15.58 -0.99
C GLU A 38 -11.17 -15.62 -1.67
N ASP A 39 -10.11 -15.99 -0.95
CA ASP A 39 -8.73 -16.07 -1.47
C ASP A 39 -8.62 -17.17 -2.54
N SER A 40 -9.31 -18.30 -2.33
CA SER A 40 -9.31 -19.44 -3.25
C SER A 40 -10.05 -19.13 -4.54
N ILE A 41 -11.22 -18.48 -4.44
CA ILE A 41 -12.02 -18.07 -5.60
C ILE A 41 -11.25 -16.99 -6.38
N GLY A 42 -10.66 -16.01 -5.68
CA GLY A 42 -9.86 -14.96 -6.33
C GLY A 42 -8.63 -15.50 -7.05
N PHE A 43 -7.89 -16.42 -6.41
CA PHE A 43 -6.80 -17.14 -7.05
C PHE A 43 -7.25 -17.95 -8.27
N GLY A 44 -8.39 -18.64 -8.18
CA GLY A 44 -8.94 -19.41 -9.30
C GLY A 44 -9.24 -18.56 -10.54
N VAL A 45 -9.74 -17.34 -10.35
CA VAL A 45 -9.96 -16.39 -11.46
C VAL A 45 -8.63 -15.96 -12.06
N MET A 46 -7.65 -15.57 -11.22
CA MET A 46 -6.31 -15.16 -11.70
C MET A 46 -5.62 -16.29 -12.46
N TRP A 47 -5.74 -17.53 -11.97
CA TRP A 47 -5.22 -18.73 -12.62
C TRP A 47 -5.87 -18.96 -13.99
N HIS A 48 -7.19 -18.78 -14.09
CA HIS A 48 -7.91 -18.90 -15.35
C HIS A 48 -7.47 -17.82 -16.35
N LEU A 49 -7.20 -16.59 -15.91
CA LEU A 49 -6.64 -15.54 -16.77
C LEU A 49 -5.23 -15.88 -17.25
N HIS A 50 -4.39 -16.36 -16.34
CA HIS A 50 -3.00 -16.72 -16.60
C HIS A 50 -2.87 -17.88 -17.59
N THR A 51 -3.74 -18.88 -17.48
CA THR A 51 -3.70 -20.08 -18.35
C THR A 51 -4.62 -20.01 -19.57
N GLY A 52 -5.52 -19.02 -19.59
CA GLY A 52 -6.55 -18.84 -20.60
C GLY A 52 -6.07 -18.08 -21.84
N SER A 53 -7.06 -17.64 -22.61
CA SER A 53 -6.89 -16.86 -23.84
C SER A 53 -6.97 -15.35 -23.57
N TRP A 54 -6.61 -14.53 -24.56
CA TRP A 54 -6.73 -13.07 -24.45
C TRP A 54 -8.17 -12.58 -24.16
N GLN A 55 -9.18 -13.36 -24.52
CA GLN A 55 -10.60 -13.03 -24.28
C GLN A 55 -10.96 -13.13 -22.80
N ASP A 56 -10.29 -14.04 -22.06
CA ASP A 56 -10.50 -14.23 -20.63
C ASP A 56 -9.98 -13.04 -19.80
N TRP A 57 -9.08 -12.24 -20.38
CA TRP A 57 -8.64 -10.98 -19.80
C TRP A 57 -9.70 -9.87 -19.92
N LEU A 58 -10.57 -9.90 -20.93
CA LEU A 58 -11.66 -8.92 -21.05
C LEU A 58 -12.77 -9.19 -20.03
N ILE A 59 -13.08 -10.47 -19.81
CA ILE A 59 -14.17 -10.91 -18.95
C ILE A 59 -13.63 -11.95 -17.95
N PRO A 60 -13.09 -11.49 -16.81
CA PRO A 60 -12.62 -12.41 -15.78
C PRO A 60 -13.76 -13.28 -15.27
N SER A 61 -13.66 -14.58 -15.48
CA SER A 61 -14.71 -15.55 -15.14
C SER A 61 -14.11 -16.81 -14.52
N LEU A 62 -14.93 -17.56 -13.80
CA LEU A 62 -14.56 -18.83 -13.18
C LEU A 62 -15.51 -19.92 -13.67
N SER A 63 -14.99 -20.85 -14.48
CA SER A 63 -15.63 -22.07 -15.01
C SER A 63 -17.17 -22.18 -14.85
N GLY A 64 -17.93 -21.47 -15.69
CA GLY A 64 -19.40 -21.58 -15.74
C GLY A 64 -20.18 -20.73 -14.74
N ARG A 65 -19.49 -19.89 -13.95
CA ARG A 65 -20.11 -18.80 -13.19
C ARG A 65 -19.66 -17.48 -13.78
N GLU A 66 -20.56 -16.82 -14.51
CA GLU A 66 -20.49 -15.37 -14.79
C GLU A 66 -20.78 -14.58 -13.50
N GLN A 67 -20.19 -14.99 -12.37
CA GLN A 67 -20.20 -14.15 -11.20
C GLN A 67 -19.36 -12.94 -11.58
N SER A 68 -20.04 -11.80 -11.75
CA SER A 68 -19.44 -10.48 -11.79
C SER A 68 -18.65 -10.29 -10.50
N MET A 69 -17.42 -10.80 -10.53
CA MET A 69 -16.54 -10.92 -9.38
C MET A 69 -15.89 -9.56 -9.12
N GLY A 70 -16.69 -8.54 -8.80
CA GLY A 70 -16.18 -7.21 -8.50
C GLY A 70 -15.37 -6.56 -9.64
N ALA A 71 -14.51 -5.60 -9.29
CA ALA A 71 -13.69 -4.89 -10.25
C ALA A 71 -12.64 -5.82 -10.88
N PRO A 72 -12.36 -5.76 -12.20
CA PRO A 72 -11.45 -6.69 -12.88
C PRO A 72 -9.96 -6.43 -12.56
N LEU A 73 -9.63 -5.22 -12.11
CA LEU A 73 -8.26 -4.74 -11.92
C LEU A 73 -7.39 -5.61 -10.98
N PRO A 74 -7.87 -6.07 -9.81
CA PRO A 74 -7.09 -6.96 -8.95
C PRO A 74 -6.73 -8.28 -9.63
N TYR A 75 -7.64 -8.84 -10.44
CA TYR A 75 -7.38 -10.10 -11.15
C TYR A 75 -6.39 -9.91 -12.30
N TRP A 76 -6.47 -8.80 -13.03
CA TRP A 76 -5.48 -8.46 -14.05
C TRP A 76 -4.08 -8.33 -13.44
N LEU A 77 -3.96 -7.62 -12.33
CA LEU A 77 -2.68 -7.46 -11.64
C LEU A 77 -2.16 -8.80 -11.10
N GLY A 78 -3.03 -9.60 -10.48
CA GLY A 78 -2.68 -10.92 -9.98
C GLY A 78 -2.19 -11.87 -11.08
N ALA A 79 -2.93 -11.98 -12.19
CA ALA A 79 -2.56 -12.80 -13.35
C ALA A 79 -1.26 -12.31 -14.00
N SER A 80 -1.11 -10.98 -14.18
CA SER A 80 0.14 -10.40 -14.69
C SER A 80 1.33 -10.71 -13.80
N PHE A 81 1.14 -10.74 -12.48
CA PHE A 81 2.22 -11.11 -11.57
C PHE A 81 2.55 -12.60 -11.59
N MET A 82 1.56 -13.48 -11.81
CA MET A 82 1.82 -14.89 -12.10
C MET A 82 2.67 -15.06 -13.36
N ASP A 83 2.35 -14.34 -14.45
CA ASP A 83 3.14 -14.39 -15.69
C ASP A 83 4.60 -13.96 -15.47
N LEU A 84 4.82 -12.91 -14.68
CA LEU A 84 6.15 -12.32 -14.47
C LEU A 84 7.00 -13.06 -13.43
N PHE A 85 6.38 -13.48 -12.32
CA PHE A 85 7.10 -13.97 -11.14
C PHE A 85 6.74 -15.41 -10.74
N GLY A 86 5.72 -16.01 -11.36
CA GLY A 86 5.25 -17.37 -11.06
C GLY A 86 6.37 -18.40 -11.14
N SER A 87 7.24 -18.31 -12.15
CA SER A 87 8.39 -19.21 -12.33
C SER A 87 9.43 -19.14 -11.21
N TRP A 88 9.50 -18.05 -10.44
CA TRP A 88 10.53 -17.84 -9.41
C TRP A 88 10.02 -18.10 -8.00
N ILE A 89 8.79 -17.67 -7.69
CA ILE A 89 8.22 -17.72 -6.34
C ILE A 89 6.99 -18.63 -6.24
N GLY A 90 6.52 -19.21 -7.34
CA GLY A 90 5.29 -19.98 -7.43
C GLY A 90 4.07 -19.09 -7.64
N ASP A 91 3.10 -19.58 -8.40
CA ASP A 91 1.94 -18.80 -8.86
C ASP A 91 1.07 -18.28 -7.70
N THR A 92 0.95 -19.06 -6.62
CA THR A 92 0.23 -18.67 -5.40
C THR A 92 0.86 -17.45 -4.73
N ASN A 93 2.19 -17.41 -4.62
CA ASN A 93 2.90 -16.28 -4.02
C ASN A 93 2.92 -15.08 -4.99
N ALA A 94 3.07 -15.34 -6.28
CA ALA A 94 3.07 -14.31 -7.31
C ALA A 94 1.72 -13.59 -7.40
N ALA A 95 0.60 -14.32 -7.32
CA ALA A 95 -0.74 -13.75 -7.26
C ALA A 95 -0.83 -12.67 -6.19
N ARG A 96 -0.35 -12.96 -4.97
CA ARG A 96 -0.47 -12.08 -3.82
C ARG A 96 0.36 -10.80 -3.93
N LEU A 97 1.27 -10.70 -4.88
CA LEU A 97 2.07 -9.50 -5.07
C LEU A 97 1.19 -8.29 -5.42
N TYR A 98 -0.02 -8.49 -5.98
CA TYR A 98 -0.96 -7.38 -6.20
C TYR A 98 -1.38 -6.71 -4.89
N SER A 99 -1.59 -7.47 -3.81
CA SER A 99 -2.05 -6.91 -2.54
C SER A 99 -0.93 -6.10 -1.88
N ALA A 100 0.32 -6.60 -1.96
CA ALA A 100 1.51 -5.85 -1.55
C ALA A 100 1.66 -4.57 -2.37
N LEU A 101 1.52 -4.63 -3.70
CA LEU A 101 1.60 -3.46 -4.58
C LEU A 101 0.56 -2.41 -4.17
N CYS A 102 -0.70 -2.80 -4.01
CA CYS A 102 -1.78 -1.90 -3.61
C CYS A 102 -1.52 -1.28 -2.23
N PHE A 103 -1.05 -2.08 -1.28
CA PHE A 103 -0.71 -1.61 0.06
C PHE A 103 0.42 -0.57 0.06
N PHE A 104 1.55 -0.88 -0.60
CA PHE A 104 2.67 0.06 -0.68
C PHE A 104 2.33 1.29 -1.51
N GLY A 105 1.56 1.13 -2.58
CA GLY A 105 1.04 2.24 -3.38
C GLY A 105 0.19 3.20 -2.56
N ALA A 106 -0.75 2.67 -1.77
CA ALA A 106 -1.57 3.46 -0.85
C ALA A 106 -0.72 4.15 0.23
N ALA A 107 0.22 3.43 0.86
CA ALA A 107 1.13 3.98 1.87
C ALA A 107 1.95 5.17 1.33
N ILE A 108 2.54 5.01 0.13
CA ILE A 108 3.30 6.08 -0.54
C ILE A 108 2.40 7.25 -0.91
N ALA A 109 1.21 6.97 -1.46
CA ALA A 109 0.26 8.01 -1.86
C ALA A 109 -0.19 8.85 -0.64
N ILE A 110 -0.52 8.21 0.47
CA ILE A 110 -0.92 8.87 1.72
C ILE A 110 0.24 9.70 2.26
N TRP A 111 1.44 9.11 2.37
CA TRP A 111 2.62 9.83 2.86
C TRP A 111 2.92 11.07 2.00
N TYR A 112 2.90 10.92 0.67
CA TYR A 112 3.21 12.01 -0.25
C TYR A 112 2.11 13.09 -0.26
N ALA A 113 0.84 12.70 -0.17
CA ALA A 113 -0.27 13.64 -0.06
C ALA A 113 -0.16 14.47 1.23
N CYS A 114 0.06 13.84 2.38
CA CYS A 114 0.25 14.53 3.65
C CYS A 114 1.51 15.40 3.66
N TYR A 115 2.60 14.94 3.03
CA TYR A 115 3.82 15.73 2.88
C TYR A 115 3.59 17.01 2.05
N LEU A 116 2.87 16.91 0.92
CA LEU A 116 2.56 18.06 0.09
C LEU A 116 1.59 19.03 0.77
N LEU A 117 0.54 18.50 1.41
CA LEU A 117 -0.43 19.31 2.15
C LEU A 117 0.22 20.01 3.33
N GLY A 118 1.06 19.30 4.10
CA GLY A 118 1.79 19.85 5.24
C GLY A 118 2.80 20.94 4.87
N ARG A 119 3.13 21.11 3.59
CA ARG A 119 4.00 22.19 3.08
C ARG A 119 3.25 23.43 2.60
N ARG A 120 1.92 23.39 2.57
CA ARG A 120 1.11 24.56 2.20
C ARG A 120 1.29 25.67 3.22
N LYS A 121 1.27 26.92 2.75
CA LYS A 121 1.44 28.11 3.61
C LYS A 121 0.31 28.23 4.63
N GLU A 122 -0.91 27.77 4.29
CA GLU A 122 -2.08 27.88 5.16
C GLU A 122 -1.98 27.04 6.45
N VAL A 123 -1.18 25.97 6.45
CA VAL A 123 -1.04 25.00 7.56
C VAL A 123 0.32 25.04 8.26
N GLN A 124 1.18 26.00 7.91
CA GLN A 124 2.46 26.16 8.59
C GLN A 124 2.27 26.64 10.04
N PRO A 125 3.14 26.20 10.97
CA PRO A 125 3.13 26.71 12.34
C PRO A 125 3.46 28.20 12.36
N MET A 126 2.92 28.92 13.34
CA MET A 126 3.20 30.35 13.49
C MET A 126 4.66 30.61 13.85
N SER A 127 5.22 31.68 13.29
CA SER A 127 6.56 32.14 13.61
C SER A 127 6.65 32.65 15.03
N PHE A 128 7.51 32.03 15.84
CA PHE A 128 7.85 32.52 17.16
C PHE A 128 8.75 33.77 17.06
N ALA A 129 8.53 34.73 17.97
CA ALA A 129 9.26 35.99 18.01
C ALA A 129 10.79 35.84 18.27
N LEU A 130 11.23 34.67 18.77
CA LEU A 130 12.63 34.37 19.09
C LEU A 130 13.28 33.34 18.15
N GLY A 131 12.61 32.91 17.07
CA GLY A 131 13.07 31.78 16.25
C GLY A 131 12.86 30.42 16.95
N GLY A 132 13.08 29.31 16.22
CA GLY A 132 12.84 27.95 16.72
C GLY A 132 11.60 27.23 16.15
N GLN A 133 10.97 27.80 15.11
CA GLN A 133 9.95 27.12 14.33
C GLN A 133 10.60 26.06 13.42
N PRO A 134 9.97 24.88 13.24
CA PRO A 134 10.48 23.85 12.34
C PRO A 134 10.44 24.33 10.90
N ASN A 135 11.39 23.86 10.09
CA ASN A 135 11.39 24.12 8.66
C ASN A 135 10.11 23.53 8.03
N THR A 136 9.57 24.19 7.01
CA THR A 136 8.38 23.74 6.27
C THR A 136 8.51 22.30 5.79
N ARG A 137 9.72 21.91 5.37
CA ARG A 137 10.02 20.53 4.95
C ARG A 137 9.91 19.53 6.12
N ASP A 138 10.50 19.85 7.27
CA ASP A 138 10.55 18.97 8.43
C ASP A 138 9.18 18.79 9.07
N TYR A 139 8.39 19.87 9.10
CA TYR A 139 6.99 19.81 9.52
C TYR A 139 6.14 18.93 8.60
N GLY A 140 6.23 19.12 7.29
CA GLY A 140 5.50 18.30 6.31
C GLY A 140 5.89 16.82 6.39
N MET A 141 7.17 16.51 6.63
CA MET A 141 7.62 15.14 6.82
C MET A 141 7.08 14.53 8.12
N THR A 142 7.05 15.28 9.22
CA THR A 142 6.50 14.81 10.49
C THR A 142 5.01 14.48 10.38
N LEU A 143 4.24 15.30 9.65
CA LEU A 143 2.83 15.02 9.35
C LEU A 143 2.67 13.77 8.50
N ALA A 144 3.50 13.59 7.47
CA ALA A 144 3.46 12.42 6.61
C ALA A 144 3.80 11.13 7.34
N ASP A 145 4.81 11.17 8.21
CA ASP A 145 5.21 10.05 9.06
C ASP A 145 4.06 9.65 10.01
N GLY A 146 3.39 10.62 10.64
CA GLY A 146 2.21 10.37 11.47
C GLY A 146 1.04 9.78 10.69
N ALA A 147 0.75 10.30 9.49
CA ALA A 147 -0.31 9.77 8.64
C ALA A 147 -0.07 8.32 8.20
N LEU A 148 1.18 7.98 7.87
CA LEU A 148 1.57 6.61 7.53
C LEU A 148 1.38 5.66 8.72
N LEU A 149 1.75 6.07 9.94
CA LEU A 149 1.54 5.26 11.14
C LEU A 149 0.05 5.06 11.45
N ILE A 150 -0.78 6.08 11.27
CA ILE A 150 -2.25 5.96 11.41
C ILE A 150 -2.80 4.98 10.36
N PHE A 151 -2.35 5.08 9.11
CA PHE A 151 -2.73 4.14 8.06
C PHE A 151 -2.39 2.69 8.44
N LEU A 152 -1.17 2.44 8.92
CA LEU A 152 -0.76 1.11 9.40
C LEU A 152 -1.66 0.60 10.53
N ALA A 153 -2.04 1.48 11.47
CA ALA A 153 -2.93 1.14 12.57
C ALA A 153 -4.38 0.83 12.14
N CYS A 154 -4.85 1.37 11.00
CA CYS A 154 -6.19 1.10 10.50
C CYS A 154 -6.28 -0.15 9.60
N VAL A 155 -5.19 -0.51 8.93
CA VAL A 155 -5.16 -1.71 8.08
C VAL A 155 -4.95 -2.99 8.90
N GLY A 156 -4.31 -2.89 10.07
CA GLY A 156 -4.05 -4.01 10.97
C GLY A 156 -5.24 -4.40 11.82
#